data_AF-A0AAV9ITW9-F1
#
_entry.id   AF-A0AAV9ITW9-F1
#
_cell.length_a   1.000
_cell.length_b   1.000
_cell.length_c   1.000
_cell.angle_alpha   90.00
_cell.angle_beta   90.00
_cell.angle_gamma   90.00
#
_symmetry.space_group_name_H-M   'P 1'
#
loop_
_entity.id
_entity.type
_entity.pdbx_description
1 polymer ?
#
loop_
_entity_poly.entity_id
_entity_poly.type
_entity_poly.pdbx_seq_one_letter_code
_entity_poly.pdbx_strand_id
1 'polypeptide(L)'
;MAFVKLGRWASWRTRWSTTRSRRPRPTCTLWRALGAASTRPGRDIAERLFVPDLPRGDVTAGQRVALPESEQRHVRSRRYVDGDRVQLFDGSGWVVRGRLRNRGREVECLGVVSLPESEDDAVRAEAAADVGTAPRLTALVSTPKSAQRADWMVEKLSELSVHQLRHIDCARAEVDAAHIRKRSLTRWQHLCIAAAKQCLRDRLMDVAGGAAAPASDALWFASAVLSVDEVVSRVQQRSSHTVYLLAAPDAPLSLFQWRTRQPERWPWRDVALMVGPEGGFTRAEENALRDAGAVAVSLGRTRLRTETAAIAMAAALLD
;
A
#
# COMPACT_ATOMS: atom_id res chain seq x y z
N MET A 1 -46.54 20.08 35.66
CA MET A 1 -45.69 21.01 36.42
C MET A 1 -44.89 20.20 37.43
N ALA A 2 -43.65 19.84 37.13
CA ALA A 2 -42.60 19.43 38.09
C ALA A 2 -41.33 19.06 37.32
N PHE A 3 -40.37 19.99 37.32
CA PHE A 3 -38.97 19.77 37.01
C PHE A 3 -38.32 18.91 38.11
N VAL A 4 -37.45 17.97 37.75
CA VAL A 4 -36.38 17.53 38.66
C VAL A 4 -35.05 17.50 37.90
N LYS A 5 -34.09 18.19 38.52
CA LYS A 5 -32.73 18.51 38.09
C LYS A 5 -31.75 17.32 38.23
N LEU A 6 -30.77 17.35 37.34
CA LEU A 6 -29.42 16.76 37.39
C LEU A 6 -28.88 16.42 38.80
N GLY A 7 -28.48 15.16 38.98
CA GLY A 7 -27.65 14.65 40.06
C GLY A 7 -26.20 14.43 39.61
N ARG A 8 -25.27 14.83 40.48
CA ARG A 8 -23.82 14.95 40.28
C ARG A 8 -23.08 13.61 40.22
N TRP A 9 -21.90 13.71 39.60
CA TRP A 9 -20.82 12.73 39.51
C TRP A 9 -20.47 12.07 40.84
N ALA A 10 -20.43 10.73 40.85
CA ALA A 10 -19.78 9.93 41.88
C ALA A 10 -18.48 9.33 41.31
N SER A 11 -17.37 9.74 41.91
CA SER A 11 -16.01 9.29 41.62
C SER A 11 -15.81 7.83 42.01
N TRP A 12 -15.35 7.00 41.07
CA TRP A 12 -14.72 5.72 41.37
C TRP A 12 -13.23 5.83 41.08
N ARG A 13 -12.42 6.06 42.13
CA ARG A 13 -10.97 5.89 42.12
C ARG A 13 -10.67 4.42 42.37
N THR A 14 -10.31 3.66 41.34
CA THR A 14 -9.70 2.35 41.53
C THR A 14 -8.19 2.49 41.62
N ARG A 15 -7.68 2.01 42.76
CA ARG A 15 -6.29 2.03 43.22
C ARG A 15 -5.50 0.98 42.44
N TRP A 16 -4.65 1.38 41.51
CA TRP A 16 -3.69 0.46 40.89
C TRP A 16 -2.47 0.31 41.80
N SER A 17 -2.37 -0.86 42.44
CA SER A 17 -1.16 -1.29 43.16
C SER A 17 -0.04 -1.54 42.14
N THR A 18 1.06 -0.81 42.29
CA THR A 18 2.27 -0.96 41.51
C THR A 18 3.02 -2.24 41.88
N THR A 19 2.84 -3.30 41.10
CA THR A 19 3.81 -4.41 41.03
C THR A 19 4.59 -4.23 39.72
N ARG A 20 5.74 -3.58 39.84
CA ARG A 20 6.62 -3.18 38.73
C ARG A 20 7.37 -4.41 38.20
N SER A 21 6.73 -5.23 37.35
CA SER A 21 7.47 -6.24 36.57
C SER A 21 8.24 -5.53 35.46
N ARG A 22 9.57 -5.47 35.59
CA ARG A 22 10.48 -5.00 34.54
C ARG A 22 10.47 -6.03 33.41
N ARG A 23 9.53 -5.91 32.48
CA ARG A 23 9.69 -6.53 31.15
C ARG A 23 10.70 -5.69 30.37
N PRO A 24 11.78 -6.28 29.82
CA PRO A 24 12.67 -5.54 28.95
C PRO A 24 11.87 -5.06 27.74
N ARG A 25 12.04 -3.78 27.38
CA ARG A 25 11.55 -3.26 26.09
C ARG A 25 12.19 -4.11 24.98
N PRO A 26 11.48 -4.43 23.88
CA PRO A 26 12.11 -5.06 22.73
C PRO A 26 13.11 -4.06 22.16
N THR A 27 14.36 -4.18 22.56
CA THR A 27 15.48 -3.48 21.93
C THR A 27 15.63 -4.09 20.55
N CYS A 28 15.44 -3.28 19.52
CA CYS A 28 15.73 -3.61 18.13
C CYS A 28 17.21 -4.06 18.05
N THR A 29 17.45 -5.37 18.04
CA THR A 29 18.78 -6.00 18.05
C THR A 29 19.49 -5.89 16.69
N LEU A 30 18.89 -5.21 15.71
CA LEU A 30 19.30 -5.09 14.31
C LEU A 30 20.53 -4.20 14.03
N TRP A 31 21.18 -3.63 15.05
CA TRP A 31 22.27 -2.65 14.86
C TRP A 31 23.61 -2.98 15.53
N ARG A 32 23.74 -4.09 16.27
CA ARG A 32 24.98 -4.36 17.02
C ARG A 32 26.11 -5.02 16.22
N ALA A 33 25.86 -5.50 15.00
CA ALA A 33 26.82 -6.35 14.30
C ALA A 33 27.85 -5.61 13.42
N LEU A 34 27.71 -4.31 13.13
CA LEU A 34 28.64 -3.62 12.21
C LEU A 34 29.04 -2.22 12.68
N GLY A 35 30.28 -2.12 13.18
CA GLY A 35 31.12 -0.92 13.08
C GLY A 35 30.91 0.20 14.11
N ALA A 36 31.66 0.10 15.20
CA ALA A 36 32.00 1.23 16.07
C ALA A 36 32.91 2.22 15.32
N ALA A 37 32.58 3.51 15.40
CA ALA A 37 33.41 4.73 15.21
C ALA A 37 32.65 5.79 14.40
N SER A 38 31.79 6.55 15.08
CA SER A 38 31.31 7.86 14.62
C SER A 38 30.89 8.66 15.85
N THR A 39 31.56 9.78 16.10
CA THR A 39 31.43 10.64 17.29
C THR A 39 30.28 11.64 17.20
N ARG A 40 29.29 11.42 16.32
CA ARG A 40 27.99 12.08 16.38
C ARG A 40 26.92 10.99 16.46
N PRO A 41 25.96 11.08 17.40
CA PRO A 41 24.79 10.22 17.34
C PRO A 41 24.01 10.62 16.09
N GLY A 42 24.26 9.90 14.99
CA GLY A 42 23.46 10.05 13.77
C GLY A 42 21.99 9.83 14.11
N ARG A 43 21.08 10.48 13.39
CA ARG A 43 19.64 10.26 13.58
C ARG A 43 19.36 8.76 13.53
N ASP A 44 18.70 8.24 14.56
CA ASP A 44 18.43 6.81 14.75
C ASP A 44 17.39 6.26 13.73
N ILE A 45 16.69 7.17 13.04
CA ILE A 45 15.81 6.88 11.91
C ILE A 45 16.58 7.17 10.61
N ALA A 46 16.90 6.12 9.86
CA ALA A 46 17.52 6.26 8.54
C ALA A 46 16.47 6.81 7.54
N GLU A 47 16.77 7.95 6.91
CA GLU A 47 15.92 8.51 5.84
C GLU A 47 15.88 7.53 4.66
N ARG A 48 14.69 7.33 4.08
CA ARG A 48 14.53 6.51 2.87
C ARG A 48 14.62 7.39 1.63
N LEU A 49 15.45 7.01 0.67
CA LEU A 49 15.69 7.73 -0.59
C LEU A 49 15.36 6.78 -1.76
N PHE A 50 14.55 7.23 -2.70
CA PHE A 50 14.14 6.41 -3.84
C PHE A 50 15.18 6.49 -4.96
N VAL A 51 15.72 5.34 -5.37
CA VAL A 51 16.72 5.22 -6.44
C VAL A 51 16.24 4.13 -7.40
N PRO A 52 15.63 4.47 -8.55
CA PRO A 52 15.02 3.47 -9.43
C PRO A 52 16.07 2.52 -10.03
N ASP A 53 17.26 3.02 -10.33
CA ASP A 53 18.37 2.25 -10.91
C ASP A 53 19.35 1.79 -9.82
N LEU A 54 18.83 1.33 -8.68
CA LEU A 54 19.64 0.83 -7.58
C LEU A 54 20.35 -0.46 -8.05
N PRO A 55 21.69 -0.59 -7.88
CA PRO A 55 22.39 -1.80 -8.31
C PRO A 55 21.81 -3.04 -7.62
N ARG A 56 21.53 -4.09 -8.42
CA ARG A 56 20.95 -5.36 -7.95
C ARG A 56 22.04 -6.43 -7.78
N GLY A 57 21.85 -7.34 -6.83
CA GLY A 57 22.80 -8.42 -6.54
C GLY A 57 23.88 -8.00 -5.54
N ASP A 58 25.15 -8.20 -5.90
CA ASP A 58 26.32 -7.99 -5.02
C ASP A 58 26.63 -6.51 -4.77
N VAL A 59 25.73 -5.81 -4.09
CA VAL A 59 26.04 -4.49 -3.54
C VAL A 59 27.07 -4.67 -2.42
N THR A 60 28.33 -4.42 -2.75
CA THR A 60 29.45 -4.59 -1.82
C THR A 60 29.52 -3.44 -0.82
N ALA A 61 29.94 -3.74 0.41
CA ALA A 61 30.23 -2.70 1.39
C ALA A 61 31.33 -1.78 0.85
N GLY A 62 31.10 -0.46 0.91
CA GLY A 62 31.98 0.56 0.35
C GLY A 62 31.63 0.99 -1.09
N GLN A 63 30.78 0.23 -1.81
CA GLN A 63 30.28 0.66 -3.12
C GLN A 63 29.55 2.01 -2.99
N ARG A 64 29.73 2.89 -3.98
CA ARG A 64 29.07 4.20 -4.00
C ARG A 64 27.94 4.21 -5.01
N VAL A 65 26.79 4.70 -4.58
CA VAL A 65 25.60 4.90 -5.42
C VAL A 65 25.32 6.39 -5.52
N ALA A 66 25.24 6.90 -6.74
CA ALA A 66 24.85 8.28 -6.99
C ALA A 66 23.36 8.48 -6.70
N LEU A 67 23.02 9.57 -6.02
CA LEU A 67 21.62 9.92 -5.76
C LEU A 67 21.02 10.69 -6.95
N PRO A 68 19.77 10.39 -7.35
CA PRO A 68 19.04 11.22 -8.30
C PRO A 68 18.93 12.68 -7.82
N GLU A 69 18.82 13.63 -8.75
CA GLU A 69 18.71 15.07 -8.44
C GLU A 69 17.54 15.39 -7.50
N SER A 70 16.43 14.67 -7.61
CA SER A 70 15.28 14.78 -6.71
C SER A 70 15.65 14.45 -5.25
N GLU A 71 16.42 13.38 -5.05
CA GLU A 71 16.88 12.96 -3.72
C GLU A 71 18.01 13.85 -3.19
N GLN A 72 18.91 14.36 -4.04
CA GLN A 72 19.90 15.37 -3.62
C GLN A 72 19.22 16.63 -3.06
N ARG A 73 18.16 17.11 -3.71
CA ARG A 73 17.36 18.25 -3.22
C ARG A 73 16.66 17.94 -1.90
N HIS A 74 16.13 16.73 -1.75
CA HIS A 74 15.49 16.27 -0.51
C HIS A 74 16.48 16.19 0.65
N VAL A 75 17.65 15.60 0.43
CA VAL A 75 18.76 15.53 1.39
C VAL A 75 19.18 16.92 1.85
N ARG A 76 19.35 17.86 0.90
CA ARG A 76 19.69 19.26 1.18
C ARG A 76 18.59 19.99 1.97
N SER A 77 17.32 19.84 1.59
CA SER A 77 16.20 20.52 2.26
C SER A 77 16.00 20.03 3.69
N ARG A 78 16.23 18.73 3.95
CA ARG A 78 16.18 18.10 5.27
C ARG A 78 17.44 18.33 6.12
N ARG A 79 18.45 19.00 5.56
CA ARG A 79 19.73 19.38 6.20
C ARG A 79 20.52 18.17 6.71
N TYR A 80 20.47 17.07 5.97
CA TYR A 80 21.35 15.93 6.22
C TYR A 80 22.81 16.28 5.88
N VAL A 81 23.75 15.60 6.53
CA VAL A 81 25.20 15.80 6.35
C VAL A 81 25.89 14.48 6.02
N ASP A 82 27.12 14.58 5.52
CA ASP A 82 27.93 13.39 5.24
C ASP A 82 28.14 12.55 6.51
N GLY A 83 28.01 11.24 6.36
CA GLY A 83 28.04 10.27 7.45
C GLY A 83 26.68 9.89 8.04
N ASP A 84 25.63 10.69 7.77
CA ASP A 84 24.25 10.36 8.15
C ASP A 84 23.80 9.06 7.47
N ARG A 85 23.03 8.26 8.21
CA ARG A 85 22.55 6.95 7.76
C ARG A 85 21.29 7.10 6.92
N VAL A 86 21.24 6.39 5.80
CA VAL A 86 20.10 6.38 4.87
C VAL A 86 19.82 4.96 4.36
N GLN A 87 18.61 4.77 3.87
CA GLN A 87 18.19 3.59 3.13
C GLN A 87 17.88 4.00 1.69
N LEU A 88 18.44 3.28 0.72
CA LEU A 88 18.08 3.38 -0.68
C LEU A 88 17.08 2.27 -0.99
N PHE A 89 16.03 2.58 -1.73
CA PHE A 89 15.11 1.56 -2.23
C PHE A 89 14.69 1.85 -3.67
N ASP A 90 14.46 0.79 -4.45
CA ASP A 90 14.11 0.88 -5.88
C ASP A 90 12.62 0.74 -6.16
N GLY A 91 11.81 0.46 -5.13
CA GLY A 91 10.37 0.27 -5.28
C GLY A 91 9.94 -1.12 -5.74
N SER A 92 10.88 -2.05 -5.94
CA SER A 92 10.60 -3.46 -6.21
C SER A 92 10.59 -4.34 -4.95
N GLY A 93 11.04 -3.79 -3.82
CA GLY A 93 11.36 -4.51 -2.59
C GLY A 93 12.86 -4.55 -2.27
N TRP A 94 13.73 -4.10 -3.19
CA TRP A 94 15.17 -4.06 -2.98
C TRP A 94 15.56 -2.84 -2.13
N VAL A 95 16.28 -3.09 -1.03
CA VAL A 95 16.74 -2.04 -0.10
C VAL A 95 18.21 -2.20 0.25
N VAL A 96 18.94 -1.11 0.12
CA VAL A 96 20.36 -1.01 0.49
C VAL A 96 20.51 0.00 1.63
N ARG A 97 21.28 -0.33 2.66
CA ARG A 97 21.68 0.64 3.70
C ARG A 97 23.00 1.29 3.34
N GLY A 98 23.14 2.56 3.69
CA GLY A 98 24.37 3.29 3.46
C GLY A 98 24.53 4.55 4.30
N ARG A 99 25.61 5.28 4.04
CA ARG A 99 25.89 6.60 4.62
C ARG A 99 26.03 7.63 3.52
N LEU A 100 25.48 8.82 3.74
CA LEU A 100 25.65 9.95 2.82
C LEU A 100 27.12 10.33 2.69
N ARG A 101 27.53 10.64 1.47
CA ARG A 101 28.85 11.12 1.07
C ARG A 101 28.73 12.23 0.05
N ASN A 102 29.84 12.94 -0.16
CA ASN A 102 29.98 13.95 -1.19
C ASN A 102 28.90 15.03 -1.08
N ARG A 103 28.73 15.60 0.12
CA ARG A 103 27.67 16.59 0.44
C ARG A 103 26.27 16.09 0.08
N GLY A 104 26.01 14.81 0.34
CA GLY A 104 24.74 14.17 0.06
C GLY A 104 24.44 13.93 -1.43
N ARG A 105 25.46 13.84 -2.28
CA ARG A 105 25.33 13.47 -3.71
C ARG A 105 25.42 11.97 -3.94
N GLU A 106 26.07 11.26 -3.02
CA GLU A 106 26.31 9.83 -3.10
C GLU A 106 25.97 9.16 -1.77
N VAL A 107 25.75 7.85 -1.84
CA VAL A 107 25.64 6.98 -0.67
C VAL A 107 26.70 5.90 -0.77
N GLU A 108 27.52 5.80 0.26
CA GLU A 108 28.41 4.66 0.47
C GLU A 108 27.61 3.52 1.12
N CYS A 109 27.47 2.42 0.39
CA CYS A 109 26.72 1.24 0.80
C CYS A 109 27.41 0.53 1.97
N LEU A 110 26.63 0.09 2.94
CA LEU A 110 27.08 -0.73 4.07
C LEU A 110 26.63 -2.19 3.93
N GLY A 111 25.67 -2.46 3.05
CA GLY A 111 25.12 -3.78 2.77
C GLY A 111 23.66 -3.73 2.34
N VAL A 112 23.18 -4.85 1.78
CA VAL A 112 21.78 -5.09 1.42
C VAL A 112 20.99 -5.47 2.68
N VAL A 113 19.73 -5.03 2.77
CA VAL A 113 18.85 -5.28 3.93
C VAL A 113 17.66 -6.16 3.57
N SER A 114 17.13 -6.00 2.37
CA SER A 114 16.07 -6.86 1.85
C SER A 114 16.49 -7.33 0.47
N LEU A 115 16.57 -8.65 0.34
CA LEU A 115 16.80 -9.35 -0.91
C LEU A 115 15.42 -9.76 -1.47
N PRO A 116 15.19 -9.77 -2.79
CA PRO A 116 14.41 -10.84 -3.40
C PRO A 116 15.37 -12.03 -3.52
N GLU A 117 15.36 -12.99 -2.58
CA GLU A 117 16.27 -14.14 -2.64
C GLU A 117 15.71 -15.22 -3.59
N SER A 118 15.84 -15.02 -4.91
CA SER A 118 15.87 -16.12 -5.91
C SER A 118 14.60 -16.97 -6.11
N GLU A 119 14.65 -17.92 -7.05
CA GLU A 119 13.60 -18.93 -7.30
C GLU A 119 13.38 -19.88 -6.10
N ASP A 120 14.36 -20.02 -5.19
CA ASP A 120 14.21 -20.81 -3.96
C ASP A 120 13.37 -20.09 -2.88
N ASP A 121 13.28 -18.74 -2.91
CA ASP A 121 12.27 -18.02 -2.13
C ASP A 121 10.87 -18.27 -2.67
N ALA A 122 10.69 -18.67 -3.93
CA ALA A 122 9.37 -19.08 -4.41
C ALA A 122 8.94 -20.39 -3.73
N VAL A 123 9.87 -21.30 -3.45
CA VAL A 123 9.60 -22.58 -2.75
C VAL A 123 9.40 -22.36 -1.24
N ARG A 124 10.13 -21.45 -0.61
CA ARG A 124 9.89 -21.05 0.80
C ARG A 124 8.67 -20.15 0.97
N ALA A 125 8.37 -19.28 0.00
CA ALA A 125 7.11 -18.55 -0.07
C ALA A 125 5.95 -19.49 -0.41
N GLU A 126 6.14 -20.57 -1.16
CA GLU A 126 5.15 -21.63 -1.36
C GLU A 126 4.91 -22.44 -0.08
N ALA A 127 5.96 -22.73 0.70
CA ALA A 127 5.84 -23.31 2.03
C ALA A 127 5.24 -22.35 3.07
N ALA A 128 5.43 -21.03 2.90
CA ALA A 128 4.72 -19.98 3.63
C ALA A 128 3.31 -19.72 3.06
N ALA A 129 3.02 -20.14 1.83
CA ALA A 129 1.73 -19.94 1.18
C ALA A 129 0.69 -21.02 1.51
N ASP A 130 1.02 -21.90 2.46
CA ASP A 130 0.07 -22.71 3.22
C ASP A 130 -0.39 -21.96 4.51
N VAL A 131 0.20 -20.78 4.83
CA VAL A 131 0.00 -20.06 6.11
C VAL A 131 0.09 -18.52 5.97
N GLY A 132 -1.06 -17.82 6.02
CA GLY A 132 -1.18 -16.55 6.77
C GLY A 132 -0.39 -15.31 6.35
N THR A 133 -0.08 -15.08 5.07
CA THR A 133 0.33 -13.73 4.58
C THR A 133 -0.89 -12.87 4.24
N ALA A 134 -0.84 -11.57 4.58
CA ALA A 134 -1.85 -10.60 4.13
C ALA A 134 -1.99 -10.63 2.60
N PRO A 135 -3.20 -10.52 2.05
CA PRO A 135 -3.44 -10.69 0.63
C PRO A 135 -2.88 -9.50 -0.16
N ARG A 136 -2.58 -9.75 -1.43
CA ARG A 136 -2.28 -8.69 -2.38
C ARG A 136 -3.57 -7.98 -2.77
N LEU A 137 -3.64 -6.68 -2.48
CA LEU A 137 -4.81 -5.86 -2.80
C LEU A 137 -4.62 -5.16 -4.15
N THR A 138 -5.59 -5.32 -5.05
CA THR A 138 -5.70 -4.58 -6.31
C THR A 138 -6.94 -3.71 -6.26
N ALA A 139 -6.78 -2.39 -6.37
CA ALA A 139 -7.87 -1.43 -6.39
C ALA A 139 -8.28 -1.14 -7.84
N LEU A 140 -9.50 -1.51 -8.21
CA LEU A 140 -10.14 -1.21 -9.49
C LEU A 140 -11.20 -0.12 -9.22
N VAL A 141 -10.86 1.14 -9.45
CA VAL A 141 -11.64 2.28 -8.95
C VAL A 141 -11.90 3.27 -10.07
N SER A 142 -13.15 3.69 -10.26
CA SER A 142 -13.44 4.78 -11.19
C SER A 142 -12.76 6.08 -10.72
N THR A 143 -12.25 6.88 -11.66
CA THR A 143 -11.48 8.09 -11.32
C THR A 143 -12.37 9.12 -10.61
N PRO A 144 -12.02 9.58 -9.39
CA PRO A 144 -12.77 10.66 -8.75
C PRO A 144 -12.78 11.93 -9.61
N LYS A 145 -13.91 12.64 -9.64
CA LYS A 145 -14.04 13.87 -10.43
C LYS A 145 -12.99 14.94 -10.10
N SER A 146 -12.64 15.04 -8.82
CA SER A 146 -11.68 16.03 -8.34
C SER A 146 -10.27 15.48 -8.37
N ALA A 147 -9.35 16.20 -9.03
CA ALA A 147 -7.93 15.86 -9.04
C ALA A 147 -7.35 15.72 -7.62
N GLN A 148 -7.73 16.60 -6.70
CA GLN A 148 -7.29 16.53 -5.30
C GLN A 148 -7.78 15.26 -4.60
N ARG A 149 -9.00 14.81 -4.88
CA ARG A 149 -9.53 13.56 -4.32
C ARG A 149 -8.84 12.33 -4.93
N ALA A 150 -8.54 12.37 -6.23
CA ALA A 150 -7.77 11.32 -6.89
C ALA A 150 -6.35 11.23 -6.31
N ASP A 151 -5.68 12.37 -6.09
CA ASP A 151 -4.36 12.39 -5.44
C ASP A 151 -4.42 11.81 -4.02
N TRP A 152 -5.42 12.20 -3.24
CA TRP A 152 -5.62 11.69 -1.89
C TRP A 152 -5.89 10.18 -1.89
N MET A 153 -6.71 9.70 -2.82
CA MET A 153 -6.94 8.26 -3.03
C MET A 153 -5.64 7.51 -3.31
N VAL A 154 -4.83 8.00 -4.25
CA VAL A 154 -3.54 7.38 -4.61
C VAL A 154 -2.59 7.33 -3.42
N GLU A 155 -2.46 8.45 -2.70
CA GLU A 155 -1.62 8.53 -1.50
C GLU A 155 -2.05 7.49 -0.45
N LYS A 156 -3.35 7.44 -0.12
CA LYS A 156 -3.87 6.57 0.94
C LYS A 156 -3.89 5.10 0.54
N LEU A 157 -4.20 4.76 -0.71
CA LEU A 157 -4.09 3.37 -1.17
C LEU A 157 -2.62 2.91 -1.17
N SER A 158 -1.68 3.79 -1.50
CA SER A 158 -0.24 3.49 -1.39
C SER A 158 0.20 3.24 0.05
N GLU A 159 -0.29 4.03 1.02
CA GLU A 159 -0.08 3.78 2.45
C GLU A 159 -0.71 2.46 2.91
N LEU A 160 -1.89 2.13 2.39
CA LEU A 160 -2.71 0.98 2.76
C LEU A 160 -2.39 -0.30 1.98
N SER A 161 -1.12 -0.67 1.79
CA SER A 161 -0.85 -2.04 1.31
C SER A 161 -1.03 -2.27 -0.19
N VAL A 162 -1.82 -1.43 -0.88
CA VAL A 162 -2.33 -1.72 -2.22
C VAL A 162 -1.17 -1.91 -3.19
N HIS A 163 -1.26 -2.99 -3.94
CA HIS A 163 -0.26 -3.43 -4.89
C HIS A 163 -0.42 -2.73 -6.23
N GLN A 164 -1.67 -2.62 -6.69
CA GLN A 164 -2.00 -2.07 -7.99
C GLN A 164 -3.27 -1.22 -7.89
N LEU A 165 -3.25 -0.04 -8.50
CA LEU A 165 -4.44 0.79 -8.72
C LEU A 165 -4.69 0.87 -10.23
N ARG A 166 -5.93 0.57 -10.63
CA ARG A 166 -6.44 0.70 -12.00
C ARG A 166 -7.72 1.48 -12.02
N HIS A 167 -7.88 2.25 -13.08
CA HIS A 167 -9.05 3.07 -13.29
C HIS A 167 -10.06 2.31 -14.13
N ILE A 168 -11.28 2.13 -13.63
CA ILE A 168 -12.36 1.52 -14.41
C ILE A 168 -13.15 2.62 -15.11
N ASP A 169 -13.23 2.52 -16.44
CA ASP A 169 -14.12 3.33 -17.24
C ASP A 169 -15.55 2.79 -17.14
N CYS A 170 -16.41 3.57 -16.47
CA CYS A 170 -17.78 3.17 -16.16
C CYS A 170 -18.76 4.08 -16.91
N ALA A 171 -19.93 3.58 -17.28
CA ALA A 171 -20.92 4.34 -18.05
C ALA A 171 -21.39 5.64 -17.36
N ARG A 172 -21.28 5.72 -16.04
CA ARG A 172 -21.63 6.91 -15.23
C ARG A 172 -20.41 7.71 -14.76
N ALA A 173 -19.22 7.44 -15.29
CA ALA A 173 -18.02 8.18 -14.94
C ALA A 173 -18.13 9.62 -15.46
N GLU A 174 -17.92 10.59 -14.57
CA GLU A 174 -17.87 12.01 -14.96
C GLU A 174 -16.51 12.42 -15.54
N VAL A 175 -15.50 11.57 -15.32
CA VAL A 175 -14.16 11.71 -15.89
C VAL A 175 -14.02 10.60 -16.91
N ASP A 176 -13.83 11.00 -18.16
CA ASP A 176 -13.43 10.07 -19.21
C ASP A 176 -12.07 9.47 -18.86
N ALA A 177 -12.07 8.19 -18.50
CA ALA A 177 -10.87 7.48 -18.07
C ALA A 177 -9.88 7.32 -19.23
N ALA A 178 -10.34 7.30 -20.49
CA ALA A 178 -9.48 7.33 -21.67
C ALA A 178 -8.63 8.62 -21.77
N HIS A 179 -9.01 9.66 -21.03
CA HIS A 179 -8.28 10.92 -20.92
C HIS A 179 -7.42 11.05 -19.65
N ILE A 180 -7.14 9.95 -18.92
CA ILE A 180 -6.08 9.95 -17.91
C ILE A 180 -4.75 10.22 -18.60
N ARG A 181 -4.36 11.50 -18.60
CA ARG A 181 -3.17 11.98 -19.28
C ARG A 181 -1.92 11.41 -18.62
N LYS A 182 -0.87 11.19 -19.42
CA LYS A 182 0.47 10.79 -18.94
C LYS A 182 0.96 11.63 -17.75
N ARG A 183 0.68 12.93 -17.74
CA ARG A 183 1.00 13.84 -16.62
C ARG A 183 0.36 13.45 -15.29
N SER A 184 -0.86 12.91 -15.31
CA SER A 184 -1.56 12.45 -14.11
C SER A 184 -0.90 11.19 -13.58
N LEU A 185 -0.57 10.24 -14.46
CA LEU A 185 0.16 9.02 -14.09
C LEU A 185 1.53 9.35 -13.48
N THR A 186 2.31 10.25 -14.09
CA THR A 186 3.60 10.70 -13.54
C THR A 186 3.44 11.36 -12.17
N ARG A 187 2.42 12.20 -11.99
CA ARG A 187 2.10 12.81 -10.69
C ARG A 187 1.78 11.74 -9.64
N TRP A 188 0.95 10.76 -9.99
CA TRP A 188 0.55 9.69 -9.08
C TRP A 188 1.69 8.74 -8.74
N GLN A 189 2.61 8.46 -9.68
CA GLN A 189 3.85 7.75 -9.38
C GLN A 189 4.69 8.49 -8.32
N HIS A 190 4.83 9.82 -8.44
CA HIS A 190 5.52 10.61 -7.42
C HIS A 190 4.81 10.57 -6.06
N LEU A 191 3.47 10.58 -6.02
CA LEU A 191 2.72 10.41 -4.78
C LEU A 191 2.97 9.02 -4.16
N CYS A 192 3.00 7.96 -4.97
CA CYS A 192 3.33 6.60 -4.50
C CYS A 192 4.74 6.53 -3.91
N ILE A 193 5.73 7.17 -4.55
CA ILE A 193 7.10 7.25 -4.02
C ILE A 193 7.13 7.99 -2.69
N ALA A 194 6.47 9.15 -2.61
CA ALA A 194 6.41 9.95 -1.39
C ALA A 194 5.72 9.20 -0.23
N ALA A 195 4.59 8.54 -0.52
CA ALA A 195 3.88 7.69 0.42
C ALA A 195 4.75 6.53 0.90
N ALA A 196 5.39 5.78 -0.02
CA ALA A 196 6.27 4.67 0.32
C ALA A 196 7.47 5.08 1.19
N LYS A 197 8.08 6.25 0.93
CA LYS A 197 9.11 6.84 1.80
C LYS A 197 8.60 7.08 3.21
N GLN A 198 7.37 7.56 3.35
CA GLN A 198 6.76 7.93 4.63
C GLN A 198 6.27 6.70 5.42
N CYS A 199 5.59 5.77 4.76
CA CYS A 199 5.03 4.56 5.38
C CYS A 199 6.03 3.39 5.43
N LEU A 200 7.29 3.63 5.04
CA LEU A 200 8.40 2.68 5.09
C LEU A 200 8.22 1.43 4.21
N ARG A 201 7.47 1.55 3.10
CA ARG A 201 7.32 0.45 2.15
C ARG A 201 8.49 0.40 1.17
N ASP A 202 8.92 -0.84 0.89
CA ASP A 202 10.01 -1.14 -0.03
C ASP A 202 9.52 -1.37 -1.46
N ARG A 203 8.23 -1.69 -1.61
CA ARG A 203 7.56 -1.87 -2.89
C ARG A 203 6.55 -0.76 -3.15
N LEU A 204 6.60 -0.17 -4.34
CA LEU A 204 5.64 0.84 -4.77
C LEU A 204 4.32 0.20 -5.22
N MET A 205 3.23 0.92 -4.98
CA MET A 205 1.97 0.65 -5.66
C MET A 205 2.13 1.00 -7.14
N ASP A 206 1.71 0.11 -8.04
CA ASP A 206 1.69 0.42 -9.45
C ASP A 206 0.37 1.10 -9.85
N VAL A 207 0.48 2.29 -10.44
CA VAL A 207 -0.66 3.13 -10.86
C VAL A 207 -0.61 3.50 -12.34
N ALA A 208 0.55 3.33 -13.00
CA ALA A 208 0.77 3.82 -14.36
C ALA A 208 0.58 2.76 -15.44
N GLY A 209 0.58 1.47 -15.07
CA GLY A 209 0.55 0.38 -16.04
C GLY A 209 1.80 0.32 -16.90
N GLY A 210 1.75 -0.51 -17.95
CA GLY A 210 2.82 -0.70 -18.93
C GLY A 210 3.98 -1.59 -18.47
N ALA A 211 4.04 -1.95 -17.19
CA ALA A 211 4.99 -2.97 -16.71
C ALA A 211 4.49 -4.38 -17.04
N ALA A 212 5.44 -5.26 -17.38
CA ALA A 212 5.19 -6.68 -17.56
C ALA A 212 4.62 -7.27 -16.27
N ALA A 213 3.73 -8.27 -16.41
CA ALA A 213 3.22 -9.00 -15.26
C ALA A 213 4.39 -9.62 -14.49
N PRO A 214 4.47 -9.43 -13.16
CA PRO A 214 5.35 -10.25 -12.34
C PRO A 214 5.01 -11.72 -12.56
N ALA A 215 6.02 -12.59 -12.68
CA ALA A 215 5.80 -14.02 -12.95
C ALA A 215 4.87 -14.71 -11.94
N SER A 216 4.78 -14.16 -10.72
CA SER A 216 3.97 -14.67 -9.61
C SER A 216 2.64 -13.94 -9.38
N ASP A 217 2.24 -13.00 -10.25
CA ASP A 217 1.03 -12.18 -10.06
C ASP A 217 -0.09 -12.60 -11.02
N ALA A 218 -1.00 -13.43 -10.51
CA ALA A 218 -2.16 -13.91 -11.25
C ALA A 218 -3.22 -12.82 -11.51
N LEU A 219 -3.15 -11.69 -10.79
CA LEU A 219 -4.10 -10.57 -10.88
C LEU A 219 -3.42 -9.30 -11.40
N TRP A 220 -2.54 -9.43 -12.40
CA TRP A 220 -1.88 -8.28 -13.00
C TRP A 220 -2.66 -7.67 -14.18
N PHE A 221 -2.96 -6.38 -14.09
CA PHE A 221 -3.53 -5.60 -15.20
C PHE A 221 -2.45 -4.74 -15.86
N ALA A 222 -2.09 -4.99 -17.12
CA ALA A 222 -1.06 -4.20 -17.80
C ALA A 222 -1.50 -2.75 -18.09
N SER A 223 -2.75 -2.55 -18.48
CA SER A 223 -3.31 -1.22 -18.79
C SER A 223 -3.65 -0.47 -17.51
N ALA A 224 -3.38 0.84 -17.45
CA ALA A 224 -3.75 1.70 -16.31
C ALA A 224 -5.27 1.95 -16.21
N VAL A 225 -5.95 1.88 -17.35
CA VAL A 225 -7.38 2.09 -17.52
C VAL A 225 -7.96 0.80 -18.09
N LEU A 226 -9.12 0.40 -17.58
CA LEU A 226 -9.83 -0.82 -17.94
C LEU A 226 -11.28 -0.48 -18.24
N SER A 227 -11.88 -1.12 -19.24
CA SER A 227 -13.34 -1.11 -19.41
C SER A 227 -14.00 -2.07 -18.42
N VAL A 228 -15.30 -1.89 -18.16
CA VAL A 228 -16.05 -2.86 -17.35
C VAL A 228 -16.02 -4.26 -17.98
N ASP A 229 -16.11 -4.37 -19.31
CA ASP A 229 -16.09 -5.66 -20.00
C ASP A 229 -14.75 -6.41 -19.83
N GLU A 230 -13.63 -5.68 -19.82
CA GLU A 230 -12.32 -6.25 -19.50
C GLU A 230 -12.28 -6.77 -18.05
N VAL A 231 -12.85 -6.03 -17.10
CA VAL A 231 -12.95 -6.46 -15.70
C VAL A 231 -13.84 -7.69 -15.58
N VAL A 232 -15.01 -7.72 -16.21
CA VAL A 232 -15.93 -8.87 -16.25
C VAL A 232 -15.22 -10.12 -16.78
N SER A 233 -14.49 -9.98 -17.90
CA SER A 233 -13.72 -11.09 -18.48
C SER A 233 -12.66 -11.63 -17.52
N ARG A 234 -12.01 -10.76 -16.76
CA ARG A 234 -11.02 -11.15 -15.74
C ARG A 234 -11.66 -11.85 -14.54
N VAL A 235 -12.82 -11.40 -14.08
CA VAL A 235 -13.57 -12.06 -13.00
C VAL A 235 -13.97 -13.49 -13.41
N GLN A 236 -14.38 -13.70 -14.67
CA GLN A 236 -14.74 -15.02 -15.20
C GLN A 236 -13.52 -15.97 -15.25
N GLN A 237 -12.34 -15.44 -15.52
CA GLN A 237 -11.08 -16.19 -15.62
C GLN A 237 -10.31 -16.30 -14.29
N ARG A 238 -10.92 -15.87 -13.18
CA ARG A 238 -10.25 -15.84 -11.87
C ARG A 238 -9.77 -17.22 -11.43
N SER A 239 -8.64 -17.24 -10.73
CA SER A 239 -8.16 -18.44 -10.05
C SER A 239 -8.98 -18.73 -8.78
N SER A 240 -8.83 -19.93 -8.22
CA SER A 240 -9.41 -20.29 -6.92
C SER A 240 -8.81 -19.51 -5.74
N HIS A 241 -7.74 -18.75 -5.94
CA HIS A 241 -7.06 -17.95 -4.92
C HIS A 241 -7.31 -16.45 -5.10
N THR A 242 -8.25 -16.07 -5.97
CA THR A 242 -8.57 -14.68 -6.28
C THR A 242 -10.05 -14.39 -5.99
N VAL A 243 -10.32 -13.31 -5.24
CA VAL A 243 -11.67 -12.82 -5.01
C VAL A 243 -11.83 -11.37 -5.48
N TYR A 244 -12.96 -11.09 -6.10
CA TYR A 244 -13.35 -9.76 -6.55
C TYR A 244 -14.49 -9.25 -5.68
N LEU A 245 -14.27 -8.15 -4.97
CA LEU A 245 -15.24 -7.52 -4.07
C LEU A 245 -15.82 -6.29 -4.73
N LEU A 246 -17.13 -6.31 -4.99
CA LEU A 246 -17.87 -5.21 -5.61
C LEU A 246 -18.53 -4.33 -4.55
N ALA A 247 -18.16 -3.05 -4.49
CA ALA A 247 -18.84 -2.08 -3.65
C ALA A 247 -20.25 -1.79 -4.20
N ALA A 248 -21.25 -2.37 -3.55
CA ALA A 248 -22.66 -2.22 -3.92
C ALA A 248 -23.47 -1.76 -2.69
N PRO A 249 -24.06 -0.55 -2.69
CA PRO A 249 -24.77 0.00 -1.53
C PRO A 249 -25.96 -0.83 -1.06
N ASP A 250 -26.59 -1.57 -1.96
CA ASP A 250 -27.74 -2.44 -1.72
C ASP A 250 -27.37 -3.91 -1.47
N ALA A 251 -26.07 -4.22 -1.42
CA ALA A 251 -25.63 -5.57 -1.08
C ALA A 251 -26.10 -5.97 0.33
N PRO A 252 -26.70 -7.16 0.48
CA PRO A 252 -27.27 -7.61 1.75
C PRO A 252 -26.21 -7.89 2.82
N LEU A 253 -24.96 -8.08 2.40
CA LEU A 253 -23.83 -8.37 3.26
C LEU A 253 -22.88 -7.17 3.29
N SER A 254 -22.54 -6.68 4.48
CA SER A 254 -21.49 -5.66 4.59
C SER A 254 -20.11 -6.26 4.42
N LEU A 255 -19.12 -5.47 4.01
CA LEU A 255 -17.73 -5.90 3.90
C LEU A 255 -17.22 -6.50 5.22
N PHE A 256 -17.56 -5.87 6.35
CA PHE A 256 -17.19 -6.37 7.67
C PHE A 256 -17.82 -7.73 7.95
N GLN A 257 -19.11 -7.91 7.67
CA GLN A 257 -19.78 -9.20 7.84
C GLN A 257 -19.24 -10.26 6.88
N TRP A 258 -18.92 -9.86 5.64
CA TRP A 258 -18.28 -10.75 4.68
C TRP A 258 -16.92 -11.21 5.21
N ARG A 259 -16.10 -10.29 5.72
CA ARG A 259 -14.77 -10.56 6.27
C ARG A 259 -14.81 -11.48 7.49
N THR A 260 -15.77 -11.29 8.41
CA THR A 260 -15.90 -12.14 9.61
C THR A 260 -16.49 -13.51 9.34
N ARG A 261 -17.14 -13.71 8.19
CA ARG A 261 -17.59 -15.03 7.73
C ARG A 261 -16.51 -15.81 6.99
N GLN A 262 -15.38 -15.19 6.67
CA GLN A 262 -14.26 -15.90 6.09
C GLN A 262 -13.59 -16.77 7.16
N PRO A 263 -13.02 -17.93 6.76
CA PRO A 263 -12.21 -18.73 7.67
C PRO A 263 -11.07 -17.90 8.27
N GLU A 264 -10.61 -18.26 9.48
CA GLU A 264 -9.45 -17.64 10.13
C GLU A 264 -8.23 -17.63 9.22
N ARG A 265 -8.08 -18.68 8.39
CA ARG A 265 -7.07 -18.78 7.35
C ARG A 265 -7.67 -18.36 6.02
N TRP A 266 -7.19 -17.25 5.46
CA TRP A 266 -7.71 -16.75 4.20
C TRP A 266 -7.29 -17.67 3.04
N PRO A 267 -8.24 -18.12 2.19
CA PRO A 267 -7.90 -18.92 1.02
C PRO A 267 -7.45 -18.05 -0.16
N TRP A 268 -7.57 -16.72 -0.05
CA TRP A 268 -7.31 -15.79 -1.14
C TRP A 268 -5.89 -15.21 -1.01
N ARG A 269 -5.10 -15.35 -2.08
CA ARG A 269 -3.81 -14.67 -2.22
C ARG A 269 -3.98 -13.26 -2.80
N ASP A 270 -4.96 -13.08 -3.67
CA ASP A 270 -5.23 -11.83 -4.37
C ASP A 270 -6.68 -11.37 -4.17
N VAL A 271 -6.87 -10.10 -3.83
CA VAL A 271 -8.19 -9.50 -3.60
C VAL A 271 -8.32 -8.24 -4.45
N ALA A 272 -9.25 -8.24 -5.39
CA ALA A 272 -9.63 -7.06 -6.16
C ALA A 272 -10.77 -6.30 -5.48
N LEU A 273 -10.62 -4.99 -5.31
CA LEU A 273 -11.64 -4.08 -4.78
C LEU A 273 -12.21 -3.29 -5.95
N MET A 274 -13.52 -3.37 -6.19
CA MET A 274 -14.19 -2.68 -7.29
C MET A 274 -15.09 -1.58 -6.77
N VAL A 275 -14.78 -0.34 -7.15
CA VAL A 275 -15.52 0.85 -6.71
C VAL A 275 -15.88 1.70 -7.93
N GLY A 276 -17.17 1.88 -8.15
CA GLY A 276 -17.71 2.68 -9.26
C GLY A 276 -17.59 4.19 -9.04
N PRO A 277 -18.03 5.01 -10.01
CA PRO A 277 -18.03 6.46 -9.90
C PRO A 277 -19.04 6.96 -8.86
N GLU A 278 -19.14 8.27 -8.65
CA GLU A 278 -20.10 8.90 -7.73
C GLU A 278 -21.56 8.52 -8.06
N GLY A 279 -21.87 8.29 -9.35
CA GLY A 279 -23.17 7.78 -9.82
C GLY A 279 -23.37 6.27 -9.66
N GLY A 280 -22.37 5.56 -9.13
CA GLY A 280 -22.30 4.10 -9.03
C GLY A 280 -22.18 3.41 -10.38
N PHE A 281 -22.07 2.08 -10.34
CA PHE A 281 -22.30 1.26 -11.52
C PHE A 281 -23.76 1.36 -11.97
N THR A 282 -24.00 1.20 -13.27
CA THR A 282 -25.34 0.91 -13.79
C THR A 282 -25.79 -0.48 -13.31
N ARG A 283 -27.09 -0.73 -13.32
CA ARG A 283 -27.61 -2.07 -12.99
C ARG A 283 -27.07 -3.15 -13.94
N ALA A 284 -26.86 -2.80 -15.21
CA ALA A 284 -26.31 -3.72 -16.20
C ALA A 284 -24.85 -4.09 -15.87
N GLU A 285 -24.00 -3.09 -15.60
CA GLU A 285 -22.60 -3.32 -15.19
C GLU A 285 -22.52 -4.12 -13.88
N GLU A 286 -23.34 -3.76 -12.89
CA GLU A 286 -23.36 -4.45 -11.60
C GLU A 286 -23.79 -5.91 -11.73
N ASN A 287 -24.86 -6.17 -12.51
CA ASN A 287 -25.31 -7.53 -12.78
C ASN A 287 -24.25 -8.33 -13.55
N ALA A 288 -23.63 -7.75 -14.59
CA ALA A 288 -22.59 -8.43 -15.34
C ALA A 288 -21.38 -8.84 -14.46
N LEU A 289 -20.94 -7.96 -13.55
CA LEU A 289 -19.88 -8.26 -12.61
C LEU A 289 -20.29 -9.36 -11.62
N ARG A 290 -21.51 -9.30 -11.07
CA ARG A 290 -22.05 -10.31 -10.15
C ARG A 290 -22.18 -11.67 -10.84
N ASP A 291 -22.74 -11.71 -12.04
CA ASP A 291 -22.95 -12.92 -12.85
C ASP A 291 -21.61 -13.55 -13.26
N ALA A 292 -20.55 -12.75 -13.45
CA ALA A 292 -19.19 -13.23 -13.66
C ALA A 292 -18.56 -13.88 -12.41
N GLY A 293 -19.11 -13.62 -11.22
CA GLY A 293 -18.64 -14.16 -9.94
C GLY A 293 -18.05 -13.14 -8.98
N ALA A 294 -18.24 -11.84 -9.21
CA ALA A 294 -17.89 -10.82 -8.23
C ALA A 294 -18.80 -10.91 -7.00
N VAL A 295 -18.21 -10.77 -5.81
CA VAL A 295 -18.94 -10.76 -4.55
C VAL A 295 -19.31 -9.34 -4.18
N ALA A 296 -20.60 -9.04 -4.21
CA ALA A 296 -21.10 -7.73 -3.82
C ALA A 296 -21.13 -7.55 -2.29
N VAL A 297 -20.61 -6.42 -1.83
CA VAL A 297 -20.51 -6.05 -0.42
C VAL A 297 -20.90 -4.58 -0.22
N SER A 298 -21.59 -4.28 0.87
CA SER A 298 -21.91 -2.91 1.27
C SER A 298 -20.89 -2.35 2.27
N LEU A 299 -20.72 -1.03 2.30
CA LEU A 299 -19.77 -0.34 3.18
C LEU A 299 -20.48 0.39 4.33
N GLY A 300 -21.59 -0.18 4.78
CA GLY A 300 -22.48 0.42 5.78
C GLY A 300 -23.70 1.10 5.18
N ARG A 301 -24.40 1.90 5.99
CA ARG A 301 -25.69 2.52 5.62
C ARG A 301 -25.54 3.84 4.87
N THR A 302 -24.37 4.47 4.95
CA THR A 302 -24.09 5.76 4.34
C THR A 302 -23.53 5.58 2.93
N ARG A 303 -23.83 6.54 2.05
CA ARG A 303 -23.15 6.61 0.75
C ARG A 303 -21.78 7.24 0.92
N LEU A 304 -20.74 6.47 0.66
CA LEU A 304 -19.36 6.94 0.65
C LEU A 304 -19.01 7.53 -0.71
N ARG A 305 -18.10 8.51 -0.73
CA ARG A 305 -17.47 8.97 -1.97
C ARG A 305 -16.56 7.87 -2.52
N THR A 306 -16.31 7.89 -3.83
CA THR A 306 -15.48 6.92 -4.55
C THR A 306 -14.14 6.65 -3.86
N GLU A 307 -13.38 7.72 -3.56
CA GLU A 307 -12.09 7.60 -2.89
C GLU A 307 -12.21 7.04 -1.46
N THR A 308 -13.26 7.43 -0.74
CA THR A 308 -13.50 6.99 0.64
C THR A 308 -13.86 5.51 0.67
N ALA A 309 -14.67 5.04 -0.27
CA ALA A 309 -15.04 3.64 -0.41
C ALA A 309 -13.80 2.77 -0.69
N ALA A 310 -12.95 3.18 -1.65
CA ALA A 310 -11.72 2.44 -1.97
C ALA A 310 -10.78 2.32 -0.77
N ILE A 311 -10.54 3.44 -0.07
CA ILE A 311 -9.69 3.48 1.14
C ILE A 311 -10.28 2.62 2.26
N ALA A 312 -11.59 2.72 2.50
CA ALA A 312 -12.27 1.95 3.54
C ALA A 312 -12.22 0.44 3.25
N MET A 313 -12.39 0.05 1.99
CA MET A 313 -12.27 -1.35 1.57
C MET A 313 -10.85 -1.87 1.80
N ALA A 314 -9.83 -1.14 1.35
CA ALA A 314 -8.44 -1.53 1.56
C ALA A 314 -8.11 -1.65 3.05
N ALA A 315 -8.47 -0.65 3.86
CA ALA A 315 -8.23 -0.65 5.30
C ALA A 315 -8.92 -1.81 6.04
N ALA A 316 -10.12 -2.20 5.64
CA ALA A 316 -10.85 -3.32 6.26
C ALA A 316 -10.27 -4.70 5.92
N LEU A 317 -9.38 -4.78 4.94
CA LEU A 317 -8.79 -6.02 4.44
C LEU A 317 -7.28 -6.12 4.76
N LEU A 318 -6.70 -5.04 5.28
CA LEU A 318 -5.39 -5.08 5.93
C LEU A 318 -5.58 -5.63 7.35
N ASP A 319 -4.93 -6.76 7.61
CA ASP A 319 -4.77 -7.35 8.94
C ASP A 319 -3.30 -7.23 9.33
#